data_AF-A0A955AHN1-F1
#
_entry.id   AF-A0A955AHN1-F1
#
_cell.length_a   1.000
_cell.length_b   1.000
_cell.length_c   1.000
_cell.angle_alpha   90.00
_cell.angle_beta   90.00
_cell.angle_gamma   90.00
#
_symmetry.space_group_name_H-M   'P 1'
#
loop_
_entity.id
_entity.type
_entity.pdbx_description
1 polymer ?
#
loop_
_entity_poly.entity_id
_entity_poly.type
_entity_poly.pdbx_seq_one_letter_code
_entity_poly.pdbx_strand_id
1 'polypeptide(L)'
;MFYLRLSTRLATLVALATLVAYAPLARATTFDWTNTGVGNWEDSGNWTGFPPAFFLDEAGRIDNGGTAFVGGDVFDDPGQVILGDTGNGSGTLEIRSGGLLSVTRDSVPNSGDANGSRRVGFGGLGTLNVLPGGTFETFSLSSGGNAASSINLSGNASLTFGSANLQRVTHITGPNVNFNGTGVLGLGSTSTLIAEITGATHSSLKTTGNASVNGT
;
A
#
# COMPACT_ATOMS: atom_id res chain seq x y z
N MET A 1 44.46 10.18 -50.66
CA MET A 1 44.83 9.26 -49.56
C MET A 1 44.22 9.79 -48.25
N PHE A 2 42.92 9.59 -48.05
CA PHE A 2 42.22 9.93 -46.80
C PHE A 2 41.02 8.98 -46.68
N TYR A 3 41.26 7.77 -46.23
CA TYR A 3 40.21 6.82 -45.86
C TYR A 3 40.58 6.15 -44.54
N LEU A 4 39.55 5.91 -43.72
CA LEU A 4 39.54 5.06 -42.54
C LEU A 4 40.22 5.59 -41.25
N ARG A 5 39.60 6.59 -40.59
CA ARG A 5 39.68 6.73 -39.11
C ARG A 5 38.33 7.08 -38.45
N LEU A 6 37.21 6.97 -39.17
CA LEU A 6 35.87 7.28 -38.64
C LEU A 6 35.12 6.06 -38.08
N SER A 7 35.54 4.83 -38.38
CA SER A 7 34.75 3.62 -38.12
C SER A 7 34.76 3.14 -36.66
N THR A 8 35.85 3.36 -35.91
CA THR A 8 35.95 2.87 -34.52
C THR A 8 35.16 3.72 -33.53
N ARG A 9 35.08 5.04 -33.72
CA ARG A 9 34.36 5.93 -32.79
C ARG A 9 32.83 5.76 -32.87
N LEU A 10 32.29 5.50 -34.07
CA LEU A 10 30.87 5.22 -34.24
C LEU A 10 30.48 3.87 -33.61
N ALA A 11 31.34 2.85 -33.77
CA ALA A 11 31.10 1.52 -33.19
C ALA A 11 31.08 1.56 -31.65
N THR A 12 31.97 2.33 -31.01
CA THR A 12 31.95 2.48 -29.55
C THR A 12 30.71 3.24 -29.05
N LEU A 13 30.24 4.25 -29.78
CA LEU A 13 29.05 5.02 -29.40
C LEU A 13 27.77 4.18 -29.48
N VAL A 14 27.64 3.35 -30.51
CA VAL A 14 26.50 2.43 -30.69
C VAL A 14 26.50 1.34 -29.62
N ALA A 15 27.67 0.77 -29.28
CA ALA A 15 27.78 -0.24 -28.22
C ALA A 15 27.45 0.32 -26.83
N LEU A 16 27.82 1.57 -26.54
CA LEU A 16 27.49 2.24 -25.28
C LEU A 16 25.99 2.58 -25.19
N ALA A 17 25.36 3.01 -26.29
CA ALA A 17 23.93 3.27 -26.35
C ALA A 17 23.08 2.00 -26.15
N THR A 18 23.54 0.84 -26.64
CA THR A 18 22.86 -0.44 -26.38
C THR A 18 22.99 -0.90 -24.93
N LEU A 19 24.07 -0.57 -24.20
CA LEU A 19 24.20 -0.96 -22.79
C LEU A 19 23.27 -0.17 -21.86
N VAL A 20 23.00 1.11 -22.17
CA VAL A 20 22.09 1.95 -21.36
C VAL A 20 20.62 1.57 -21.56
N ALA A 21 20.26 1.01 -22.71
CA ALA A 21 18.89 0.57 -23.00
C ALA A 21 18.46 -0.71 -22.25
N TYR A 22 19.38 -1.42 -21.60
CA TYR A 22 19.13 -2.66 -20.86
C TYR A 22 19.30 -2.53 -19.34
N ALA A 23 19.42 -1.32 -18.79
CA ALA A 23 19.35 -1.17 -17.34
C ALA A 23 17.96 -1.66 -16.88
N PRO A 24 17.86 -2.74 -16.09
CA PRO A 24 16.58 -3.15 -15.56
C PRO A 24 16.04 -2.00 -14.73
N LEU A 25 14.77 -1.65 -14.95
CA LEU A 25 14.06 -0.74 -14.04
C LEU A 25 14.24 -1.31 -12.63
N ALA A 26 14.73 -0.50 -11.69
CA ALA A 26 14.83 -0.89 -10.30
C ALA A 26 13.43 -1.35 -9.86
N ARG A 27 13.30 -2.64 -9.52
CA ARG A 27 12.05 -3.22 -9.03
C ARG A 27 12.10 -3.14 -7.52
N ALA A 28 11.00 -2.68 -6.92
CA ALA A 28 10.83 -2.74 -5.48
C ALA A 28 11.15 -4.14 -4.95
N THR A 29 11.95 -4.23 -3.90
CA THR A 29 12.26 -5.52 -3.25
C THR A 29 11.09 -5.88 -2.36
N THR A 30 10.51 -7.07 -2.55
CA THR A 30 9.41 -7.54 -1.70
C THR A 30 9.96 -8.38 -0.56
N PHE A 31 9.58 -8.04 0.66
CA PHE A 31 9.81 -8.83 1.85
C PHE A 31 8.50 -9.50 2.25
N ASP A 32 8.56 -10.81 2.40
CA ASP A 32 7.38 -11.61 2.72
C ASP A 32 7.27 -11.80 4.22
N TRP A 33 6.06 -11.60 4.73
CA TRP A 33 5.71 -11.95 6.09
C TRP A 33 5.76 -13.46 6.27
N THR A 34 6.50 -13.93 7.28
CA THR A 34 6.74 -15.36 7.54
C THR A 34 5.92 -15.89 8.69
N ASN A 35 5.45 -15.03 9.59
CA ASN A 35 4.68 -15.43 10.77
C ASN A 35 3.22 -15.74 10.40
N THR A 36 2.78 -16.99 10.54
CA THR A 36 1.40 -17.41 10.24
C THR A 36 0.39 -17.07 11.35
N GLY A 37 0.86 -16.58 12.50
CA GLY A 37 0.05 -16.10 13.61
C GLY A 37 -0.03 -14.58 13.62
N VAL A 38 0.08 -14.00 14.82
CA VAL A 38 0.10 -12.55 15.05
C VAL A 38 1.52 -12.15 15.44
N GLY A 39 2.09 -11.15 14.77
CA GLY A 39 3.45 -10.67 15.03
C GLY A 39 3.58 -9.15 14.86
N ASN A 40 4.59 -8.57 15.50
CA ASN A 40 4.88 -7.14 15.38
C ASN A 40 5.53 -6.85 14.02
N TRP A 41 5.03 -5.84 13.31
CA TRP A 41 5.56 -5.36 12.02
C TRP A 41 7.07 -5.12 12.06
N GLU A 42 7.58 -4.49 13.14
CA GLU A 42 8.99 -4.09 13.25
C GLU A 42 9.93 -5.22 13.69
N ASP A 43 9.42 -6.40 14.02
CA ASP A 43 10.25 -7.54 14.38
C ASP A 43 10.74 -8.26 13.12
N SER A 44 12.05 -8.18 12.87
CA SER A 44 12.72 -8.78 11.70
C SER A 44 12.52 -10.29 11.61
N GLY A 45 12.28 -10.97 12.74
CA GLY A 45 11.97 -12.42 12.75
C GLY A 45 10.69 -12.77 12.01
N ASN A 46 9.80 -11.80 11.76
CA ASN A 46 8.54 -12.01 11.05
C ASN A 46 8.64 -11.78 9.52
N TRP A 47 9.83 -11.47 8.98
CA TRP A 47 10.04 -11.20 7.55
C TRP A 47 11.08 -12.13 6.93
N THR A 48 11.08 -12.28 5.60
CA THR A 48 12.14 -12.97 4.84
C THR A 48 13.46 -12.18 4.78
N GLY A 49 13.83 -11.53 5.87
CA GLY A 49 14.97 -10.63 5.97
C GLY A 49 14.77 -9.65 7.12
N PHE A 50 14.31 -8.45 6.80
CA PHE A 50 14.06 -7.37 7.74
C PHE A 50 12.72 -6.69 7.42
N PRO A 51 12.16 -5.89 8.34
CA PRO A 51 10.95 -5.13 8.07
C PRO A 51 11.17 -4.18 6.88
N PRO A 52 10.23 -4.11 5.93
CA PRO A 52 10.41 -3.25 4.76
C PRO A 52 10.49 -1.77 5.16
N ALA A 53 11.45 -1.06 4.57
CA ALA A 53 11.84 0.30 4.91
C ALA A 53 11.90 1.23 3.69
N PHE A 54 11.76 2.53 3.95
CA PHE A 54 11.58 3.58 2.92
C PHE A 54 12.81 3.73 2.02
N PHE A 55 13.99 3.69 2.63
CA PHE A 55 15.27 3.99 1.96
C PHE A 55 15.68 2.96 0.91
N LEU A 56 14.91 1.88 0.75
CA LEU A 56 15.26 0.72 -0.07
C LEU A 56 14.18 0.35 -1.10
N ASP A 57 13.15 1.20 -1.29
CA ASP A 57 12.02 0.92 -2.19
C ASP A 57 11.35 -0.44 -1.91
N GLU A 58 11.06 -0.71 -0.65
CA GLU A 58 10.66 -2.06 -0.24
C GLU A 58 9.16 -2.21 -0.06
N ALA A 59 8.66 -3.39 -0.43
CA ALA A 59 7.27 -3.77 -0.27
C ALA A 59 7.13 -4.82 0.84
N GLY A 60 6.27 -4.56 1.82
CA GLY A 60 5.83 -5.58 2.77
C GLY A 60 4.64 -6.35 2.23
N ARG A 61 4.80 -7.65 2.01
CA ARG A 61 3.71 -8.52 1.55
C ARG A 61 3.28 -9.50 2.64
N ILE A 62 1.99 -9.51 2.95
CA ILE A 62 1.35 -10.45 3.86
C ILE A 62 0.36 -11.28 3.04
N ASP A 63 0.72 -12.54 2.77
CA ASP A 63 -0.05 -13.44 1.91
C ASP A 63 -0.12 -14.89 2.43
N ASN A 64 0.29 -15.12 3.68
CA ASN A 64 0.44 -16.43 4.33
C ASN A 64 -0.63 -16.71 5.40
N GLY A 65 -1.69 -15.91 5.47
CA GLY A 65 -2.75 -15.98 6.50
C GLY A 65 -2.42 -15.31 7.83
N GLY A 66 -1.21 -14.76 7.99
CA GLY A 66 -0.79 -14.08 9.19
C GLY A 66 -1.38 -12.68 9.37
N THR A 67 -1.17 -12.14 10.57
CA THR A 67 -1.50 -10.77 10.96
C THR A 67 -0.23 -10.05 11.42
N ALA A 68 0.16 -9.02 10.70
CA ALA A 68 1.13 -8.05 11.20
C ALA A 68 0.38 -6.97 12.00
N PHE A 69 0.85 -6.64 13.20
CA PHE A 69 0.35 -5.49 13.94
C PHE A 69 1.39 -4.40 14.08
N VAL A 70 0.94 -3.15 14.09
CA VAL A 70 1.74 -1.96 14.38
C VAL A 70 1.22 -1.38 15.70
N GLY A 71 2.06 -1.40 16.74
CA GLY A 71 1.71 -0.95 18.10
C GLY A 71 2.38 0.35 18.55
N GLY A 72 3.25 0.91 17.73
CA GLY A 72 3.95 2.18 17.93
C GLY A 72 4.25 2.83 16.58
N ASP A 73 4.95 3.96 16.59
CA ASP A 73 5.37 4.63 15.37
C ASP A 73 6.44 3.80 14.64
N VAL A 74 6.18 3.45 13.39
CA VAL A 74 7.18 2.85 12.50
C VAL A 74 8.03 3.97 11.93
N PHE A 75 9.34 3.96 12.23
CA PHE A 75 10.25 5.01 11.79
C PHE A 75 10.71 4.84 10.34
N ASP A 76 10.78 3.60 9.89
CA ASP A 76 11.21 3.23 8.55
C ASP A 76 10.00 2.77 7.73
N ASP A 77 9.34 3.73 7.10
CA ASP A 77 8.08 3.52 6.37
C ASP A 77 8.27 2.64 5.11
N PRO A 78 7.50 1.58 4.89
CA PRO A 78 7.62 0.79 3.67
C PRO A 78 7.21 1.61 2.43
N GLY A 79 7.85 1.37 1.29
CA GLY A 79 7.45 1.95 0.01
C GLY A 79 6.12 1.39 -0.50
N GLN A 80 5.76 0.17 -0.11
CA GLN A 80 4.48 -0.46 -0.44
C GLN A 80 4.07 -1.45 0.64
N VAL A 81 2.75 -1.66 0.79
CA VAL A 81 2.25 -2.81 1.52
C VAL A 81 1.18 -3.53 0.70
N ILE A 82 1.21 -4.87 0.74
CA ILE A 82 0.36 -5.75 -0.05
C ILE A 82 -0.28 -6.78 0.89
N LEU A 83 -1.61 -6.90 0.87
CA LEU A 83 -2.35 -7.90 1.64
C LEU A 83 -3.14 -8.80 0.71
N GLY A 84 -3.02 -10.12 0.87
CA GLY A 84 -3.80 -11.06 0.06
C GLY A 84 -3.54 -10.88 -1.44
N ASP A 85 -2.28 -11.02 -1.85
CA ASP A 85 -1.82 -10.79 -3.22
C ASP A 85 -2.26 -11.91 -4.18
N THR A 86 -2.10 -13.17 -3.78
CA THR A 86 -2.39 -14.32 -4.64
C THR A 86 -3.82 -14.83 -4.47
N GLY A 87 -4.37 -15.51 -5.49
CA GLY A 87 -5.78 -15.97 -5.50
C GLY A 87 -6.24 -16.75 -4.26
N ASN A 88 -5.33 -17.49 -3.63
CA ASN A 88 -5.59 -18.27 -2.41
C ASN A 88 -4.88 -17.69 -1.17
N GLY A 89 -4.11 -16.62 -1.34
CA GLY A 89 -3.38 -15.97 -0.29
C GLY A 89 -4.27 -15.08 0.56
N SER A 90 -3.86 -14.90 1.81
CA SER A 90 -4.56 -14.00 2.73
C SER A 90 -3.57 -13.27 3.63
N GLY A 91 -3.95 -12.08 4.07
CA GLY A 91 -3.10 -11.31 4.97
C GLY A 91 -3.85 -10.19 5.67
N THR A 92 -3.45 -9.94 6.91
CA THR A 92 -4.04 -8.89 7.74
C THR A 92 -2.96 -7.91 8.20
N LEU A 93 -3.27 -6.62 8.09
CA LEU A 93 -2.54 -5.57 8.79
C LEU A 93 -3.45 -4.93 9.84
N GLU A 94 -2.97 -4.82 11.06
CA GLU A 94 -3.66 -4.19 12.17
C GLU A 94 -2.85 -3.02 12.73
N ILE A 95 -3.35 -1.79 12.57
CA ILE A 95 -2.77 -0.61 13.22
C ILE A 95 -3.49 -0.42 14.56
N ARG A 96 -2.77 -0.66 15.66
CA ARG A 96 -3.30 -0.59 17.02
C ARG A 96 -3.24 0.83 17.57
N SER A 97 -3.81 1.02 18.76
CA SER A 97 -3.75 2.29 19.47
C SER A 97 -2.31 2.74 19.68
N GLY A 98 -2.00 3.98 19.28
CA GLY A 98 -0.63 4.53 19.32
C GLY A 98 0.27 4.05 18.17
N GLY A 99 -0.23 3.18 17.29
CA GLY A 99 0.49 2.76 16.09
C GLY A 99 0.37 3.78 14.96
N LEU A 100 1.48 4.09 14.31
CA LEU A 100 1.55 4.87 13.08
C LEU A 100 2.33 4.08 12.04
N LEU A 101 1.73 3.90 10.87
CA LEU A 101 2.42 3.39 9.68
C LEU A 101 2.10 4.30 8.50
N SER A 102 3.14 4.91 7.93
CA SER A 102 3.01 5.66 6.69
C SER A 102 3.54 4.81 5.53
N VAL A 103 2.85 4.83 4.40
CA VAL A 103 3.30 4.20 3.15
C VAL A 103 3.54 5.32 2.17
N THR A 104 4.72 5.91 2.27
CA THR A 104 5.10 7.12 1.56
C THR A 104 5.64 6.80 0.18
N ARG A 105 5.51 7.77 -0.73
CA ARG A 105 6.19 7.72 -2.03
C ARG A 105 7.61 8.23 -1.82
N ASP A 106 8.58 7.52 -2.40
CA ASP A 106 9.93 8.06 -2.49
C ASP A 106 9.92 9.44 -3.17
N SER A 107 10.65 10.37 -2.57
CA SER A 107 10.86 11.72 -3.08
C SER A 107 11.79 11.75 -4.30
N VAL A 108 12.51 10.65 -4.58
CA VAL A 108 13.36 10.53 -5.77
C VAL A 108 12.48 10.27 -7.01
N PRO A 109 12.48 11.16 -8.02
CA PRO A 109 11.58 11.08 -9.19
C PRO A 109 11.74 9.86 -10.13
N ASN A 110 12.60 8.90 -9.80
CA ASN A 110 13.04 7.83 -10.70
C ASN A 110 12.76 6.40 -10.20
N SER A 111 12.20 6.22 -9.01
CA SER A 111 11.69 4.92 -8.58
C SER A 111 10.30 4.70 -9.20
N GLY A 112 10.12 3.58 -9.89
CA GLY A 112 8.95 3.32 -10.74
C GLY A 112 7.60 3.43 -10.00
N ASP A 113 6.51 3.51 -10.77
CA ASP A 113 5.13 3.84 -10.36
C ASP A 113 4.46 2.96 -9.26
N ALA A 114 5.20 2.07 -8.58
CA ALA A 114 4.70 1.23 -7.50
C ALA A 114 4.86 1.83 -6.09
N ASN A 115 5.70 2.85 -5.92
CA ASN A 115 5.99 3.45 -4.62
C ASN A 115 4.83 4.30 -4.07
N GLY A 116 4.58 4.17 -2.77
CA GLY A 116 3.48 4.78 -2.03
C GLY A 116 2.13 4.08 -2.22
N SER A 117 2.08 2.92 -2.87
CA SER A 117 0.82 2.22 -3.11
C SER A 117 0.48 1.21 -2.01
N ARG A 118 -0.81 1.13 -1.69
CA ARG A 118 -1.40 0.11 -0.81
C ARG A 118 -2.42 -0.70 -1.58
N ARG A 119 -2.30 -2.03 -1.49
CA ARG A 119 -3.25 -3.00 -2.04
C ARG A 119 -3.84 -3.86 -0.93
N VAL A 120 -5.16 -3.81 -0.78
CA VAL A 120 -5.94 -4.61 0.16
C VAL A 120 -6.77 -5.62 -0.63
N GLY A 121 -6.29 -6.86 -0.70
CA GLY A 121 -6.89 -7.93 -1.48
C GLY A 121 -6.70 -7.67 -2.97
N PHE A 122 -5.64 -8.20 -3.58
CA PHE A 122 -5.42 -8.04 -5.03
C PHE A 122 -5.96 -9.24 -5.79
N GLY A 123 -5.32 -10.40 -5.63
CA GLY A 123 -5.87 -11.70 -6.05
C GLY A 123 -6.61 -12.42 -4.92
N GLY A 124 -6.20 -12.21 -3.67
CA GLY A 124 -6.64 -12.96 -2.49
C GLY A 124 -7.47 -12.15 -1.50
N LEU A 125 -7.44 -12.59 -0.24
CA LEU A 125 -8.16 -11.99 0.89
C LEU A 125 -7.25 -11.02 1.67
N GLY A 126 -7.47 -9.72 1.51
CA GLY A 126 -6.75 -8.71 2.28
C GLY A 126 -7.63 -8.05 3.33
N THR A 127 -7.12 -7.90 4.55
CA THR A 127 -7.83 -7.19 5.64
C THR A 127 -6.95 -6.09 6.22
N LEU A 128 -7.41 -4.85 6.17
CA LEU A 128 -6.80 -3.72 6.87
C LEU A 128 -7.68 -3.31 8.04
N ASN A 129 -7.16 -3.40 9.26
CA ASN A 129 -7.81 -2.92 10.48
C ASN A 129 -7.05 -1.70 11.01
N VAL A 130 -7.72 -0.56 11.15
CA VAL A 130 -7.20 0.58 11.91
C VAL A 130 -8.07 0.71 13.15
N LEU A 131 -7.51 0.30 14.29
CA LEU A 131 -8.18 0.27 15.58
C LEU A 131 -8.22 1.68 16.21
N PRO A 132 -9.00 1.90 17.28
CA PRO A 132 -9.09 3.20 17.92
C PRO A 132 -7.71 3.72 18.36
N GLY A 133 -7.33 4.90 17.85
CA GLY A 133 -6.07 5.56 18.12
C GLY A 133 -4.91 5.13 17.23
N GLY A 134 -5.15 4.24 16.25
CA GLY A 134 -4.18 3.91 15.20
C GLY A 134 -4.24 4.89 14.02
N THR A 135 -3.11 5.08 13.34
CA THR A 135 -2.98 5.93 12.16
C THR A 135 -2.34 5.17 11.00
N PHE A 136 -3.03 5.11 9.86
CA PHE A 136 -2.50 4.60 8.62
C PHE A 136 -2.51 5.70 7.55
N GLU A 137 -1.36 5.93 6.93
CA GLU A 137 -1.22 6.92 5.87
C GLU A 137 -0.69 6.24 4.60
N THR A 138 -1.19 6.63 3.43
CA THR A 138 -0.68 6.06 2.17
C THR A 138 -0.84 7.03 1.01
N PHE A 139 0.02 6.97 0.00
CA PHE A 139 -0.18 7.81 -1.19
C PHE A 139 -1.33 7.30 -2.08
N SER A 140 -1.52 5.99 -2.18
CA SER A 140 -2.60 5.40 -2.98
C SER A 140 -3.19 4.19 -2.28
N LEU A 141 -4.51 4.14 -2.12
CA LEU A 141 -5.24 3.04 -1.49
C LEU A 141 -6.09 2.32 -2.52
N SER A 142 -5.97 1.00 -2.59
CA SER A 142 -6.87 0.17 -3.40
C SER A 142 -7.38 -1.02 -2.61
N SER A 143 -8.67 -1.35 -2.77
CA SER A 143 -9.25 -2.59 -2.28
C SER A 143 -9.91 -3.38 -3.42
N GLY A 144 -9.69 -4.69 -3.48
CA GLY A 144 -10.13 -5.55 -4.59
C GLY A 144 -10.09 -7.06 -4.27
N GLY A 145 -9.84 -7.89 -5.29
CA GLY A 145 -9.55 -9.32 -5.08
C GLY A 145 -10.75 -10.11 -4.56
N ASN A 146 -10.56 -10.91 -3.51
CA ASN A 146 -11.64 -11.70 -2.91
C ASN A 146 -12.78 -10.79 -2.41
N ALA A 147 -14.03 -11.24 -2.53
CA ALA A 147 -15.20 -10.48 -2.08
C ALA A 147 -15.20 -10.19 -0.56
N ALA A 148 -14.52 -11.02 0.23
CA ALA A 148 -14.40 -10.86 1.67
C ALA A 148 -13.27 -9.90 2.10
N SER A 149 -12.48 -9.34 1.16
CA SER A 149 -11.47 -8.33 1.49
C SER A 149 -12.12 -7.09 2.11
N SER A 150 -11.45 -6.50 3.11
CA SER A 150 -12.07 -5.45 3.92
C SER A 150 -11.08 -4.40 4.41
N ILE A 151 -11.59 -3.18 4.59
CA ILE A 151 -10.96 -2.09 5.33
C ILE A 151 -11.90 -1.75 6.49
N ASN A 152 -11.42 -1.91 7.72
CA ASN A 152 -12.20 -1.72 8.94
C ASN A 152 -11.58 -0.58 9.77
N LEU A 153 -12.39 0.41 10.12
CA LEU A 153 -11.99 1.60 10.88
C LEU A 153 -12.96 1.78 12.04
N SER A 154 -12.45 2.10 13.23
CA SER A 154 -13.33 2.28 14.41
C SER A 154 -12.83 3.34 15.39
N GLY A 155 -13.74 3.92 16.16
CA GLY A 155 -13.42 4.91 17.19
C GLY A 155 -12.73 6.14 16.62
N ASN A 156 -11.56 6.50 17.16
CA ASN A 156 -10.73 7.60 16.68
C ASN A 156 -9.58 7.15 15.74
N ALA A 157 -9.78 6.06 15.00
CA ALA A 157 -8.84 5.63 13.95
C ALA A 157 -8.63 6.71 12.88
N SER A 158 -7.42 6.82 12.34
CA SER A 158 -7.09 7.74 11.26
C SER A 158 -6.58 7.01 10.02
N LEU A 159 -7.23 7.25 8.88
CA LEU A 159 -6.86 6.77 7.56
C LEU A 159 -6.73 7.97 6.62
N THR A 160 -5.49 8.29 6.22
CA THR A 160 -5.21 9.33 5.23
C THR A 160 -4.71 8.70 3.94
N PHE A 161 -5.15 9.23 2.80
CA PHE A 161 -4.69 8.77 1.50
C PHE A 161 -4.51 9.88 0.48
N GLY A 162 -3.62 9.69 -0.50
CA GLY A 162 -3.60 10.52 -1.70
C GLY A 162 -4.83 10.25 -2.55
N SER A 163 -4.91 9.10 -3.23
CA SER A 163 -6.13 8.66 -3.93
C SER A 163 -6.58 7.29 -3.44
N ALA A 164 -7.87 6.99 -3.56
CA ALA A 164 -8.45 5.70 -3.19
C ALA A 164 -9.36 5.13 -4.29
N ASN A 165 -9.25 3.84 -4.58
CA ASN A 165 -10.19 3.06 -5.40
C ASN A 165 -10.65 1.83 -4.61
N LEU A 166 -11.85 1.90 -4.06
CA LEU A 166 -12.38 0.91 -3.14
C LEU A 166 -13.41 0.04 -3.84
N GLN A 167 -13.09 -1.23 -4.08
CA GLN A 167 -13.97 -2.18 -4.77
C GLN A 167 -14.53 -3.27 -3.85
N ARG A 168 -14.26 -3.18 -2.54
CA ARG A 168 -14.66 -4.17 -1.54
C ARG A 168 -15.25 -3.50 -0.31
N VAL A 169 -15.41 -4.27 0.76
CA VAL A 169 -16.03 -3.80 1.99
C VAL A 169 -15.17 -2.72 2.64
N THR A 170 -15.78 -1.57 2.90
CA THR A 170 -15.24 -0.54 3.79
C THR A 170 -16.20 -0.41 4.95
N HIS A 171 -15.75 -0.73 6.15
CA HIS A 171 -16.56 -0.71 7.37
C HIS A 171 -16.06 0.39 8.30
N ILE A 172 -16.94 1.32 8.66
CA ILE A 172 -16.64 2.42 9.58
C ILE A 172 -17.57 2.30 10.78
N THR A 173 -17.00 2.17 11.98
CA THR A 173 -17.76 2.01 13.23
C THR A 173 -17.61 3.23 14.13
N GLY A 174 -18.75 3.88 14.38
CA GLY A 174 -18.91 4.96 15.35
C GLY A 174 -18.49 6.35 14.86
N PRO A 175 -18.60 7.36 15.73
CA PRO A 175 -18.11 8.70 15.45
C PRO A 175 -16.59 8.78 15.60
N ASN A 176 -16.00 9.81 14.99
CA ASN A 176 -14.60 10.26 15.15
C ASN A 176 -13.53 9.51 14.36
N VAL A 177 -13.89 8.52 13.53
CA VAL A 177 -12.98 8.00 12.50
C VAL A 177 -12.62 9.13 11.55
N ASN A 178 -11.32 9.29 11.29
CA ASN A 178 -10.79 10.26 10.36
C ASN A 178 -10.46 9.58 9.03
N PHE A 179 -11.35 9.68 8.04
CA PHE A 179 -11.16 9.13 6.69
C PHE A 179 -10.99 10.28 5.69
N ASN A 180 -9.74 10.57 5.29
CA ASN A 180 -9.43 11.75 4.47
C ASN A 180 -8.55 11.43 3.26
N GLY A 181 -9.04 11.79 2.09
CA GLY A 181 -8.28 11.83 0.84
C GLY A 181 -7.81 13.24 0.46
N THR A 182 -6.70 13.35 -0.28
CA THR A 182 -6.33 14.61 -0.95
C THR A 182 -6.63 14.62 -2.46
N GLY A 183 -6.85 13.44 -3.05
CA GLY A 183 -7.06 13.18 -4.47
C GLY A 183 -8.39 12.50 -4.76
N VAL A 184 -8.43 11.58 -5.74
CA VAL A 184 -9.71 10.95 -6.13
C VAL A 184 -10.12 9.90 -5.10
N LEU A 185 -11.39 9.90 -4.70
CA LEU A 185 -12.02 8.81 -3.95
C LEU A 185 -13.06 8.13 -4.84
N GLY A 186 -12.75 6.94 -5.33
CA GLY A 186 -13.68 6.11 -6.10
C GLY A 186 -14.22 4.96 -5.27
N LEU A 187 -15.55 4.87 -5.15
CA LEU A 187 -16.24 3.65 -4.74
C LEU A 187 -16.63 2.89 -6.02
N GLY A 188 -16.03 1.73 -6.25
CA GLY A 188 -16.29 0.91 -7.46
C GLY A 188 -17.65 0.21 -7.42
N SER A 189 -18.07 -0.37 -8.56
CA SER A 189 -19.37 -1.07 -8.69
C SER A 189 -19.56 -2.30 -7.81
N THR A 190 -18.47 -2.80 -7.21
CA THR A 190 -18.48 -3.92 -6.26
C THR A 190 -18.18 -3.48 -4.82
N SER A 191 -18.05 -2.16 -4.59
CA SER A 191 -17.83 -1.59 -3.27
C SER A 191 -19.05 -1.82 -2.37
N THR A 192 -18.82 -2.04 -1.08
CA THR A 192 -19.87 -2.00 -0.06
C THR A 192 -19.37 -1.14 1.09
N LEU A 193 -20.06 -0.04 1.35
CA LEU A 193 -19.82 0.80 2.51
C LEU A 193 -20.77 0.37 3.63
N ILE A 194 -20.22 -0.07 4.76
CA ILE A 194 -20.97 -0.35 5.98
C ILE A 194 -20.68 0.78 6.97
N ALA A 195 -21.72 1.50 7.36
CA ALA A 195 -21.66 2.53 8.38
C ALA A 195 -22.35 2.01 9.64
N GLU A 196 -21.58 1.70 10.68
CA GLU A 196 -22.09 1.23 11.97
C GLU A 196 -22.21 2.43 12.92
N ILE A 197 -23.42 2.95 13.06
CA ILE A 197 -23.72 4.15 13.85
C ILE A 197 -23.92 3.75 15.32
N THR A 198 -22.95 4.11 16.16
CA THR A 198 -22.98 3.81 17.61
C THR A 198 -23.32 5.01 18.50
N GLY A 199 -23.63 6.18 17.90
CA GLY A 199 -23.92 7.42 18.63
C GLY A 199 -24.75 8.43 17.82
N ALA A 200 -24.85 9.66 18.32
CA ALA A 200 -25.65 10.72 17.68
C ALA A 200 -25.08 11.24 16.36
N THR A 201 -23.80 10.98 16.09
CA THR A 201 -23.09 11.36 14.87
C THR A 201 -22.34 10.16 14.30
N HIS A 202 -21.94 10.27 13.03
CA HIS A 202 -21.11 9.28 12.34
C HIS A 202 -19.98 9.98 11.60
N SER A 203 -18.90 9.25 11.32
CA SER A 203 -17.79 9.74 10.52
C SER A 203 -18.15 9.88 9.04
N SER A 204 -17.70 10.97 8.42
CA SER A 204 -17.82 11.18 6.98
C SER A 204 -16.60 10.65 6.24
N LEU A 205 -16.82 10.18 5.00
CA LEU A 205 -15.75 9.91 4.05
C LEU A 205 -15.43 11.23 3.36
N LYS A 206 -14.20 11.73 3.52
CA LYS A 206 -13.79 13.02 2.97
C LYS A 206 -12.74 12.84 1.89
N THR A 207 -12.79 13.69 0.87
CA THR A 207 -11.65 13.97 0.01
C THR A 207 -11.69 15.42 -0.45
N THR A 208 -10.53 16.02 -0.72
CA THR A 208 -10.45 17.33 -1.39
C THR A 208 -10.48 17.23 -2.92
N GLY A 209 -10.27 16.03 -3.47
CA GLY A 209 -10.42 15.78 -4.91
C GLY A 209 -11.83 15.32 -5.28
N ASN A 210 -11.97 14.66 -6.43
CA ASN A 210 -13.26 14.16 -6.88
C ASN A 210 -13.66 12.90 -6.11
N ALA A 211 -14.90 12.88 -5.61
CA ALA A 211 -15.53 11.65 -5.14
C ALA A 211 -16.43 11.07 -6.24
N SER A 212 -16.32 9.78 -6.52
CA SER A 212 -17.20 9.07 -7.44
C SER A 212 -17.76 7.81 -6.79
N VAL A 213 -19.02 7.52 -7.09
CA VAL A 213 -19.71 6.29 -6.69
C VAL A 213 -20.16 5.61 -7.96
N ASN A 214 -19.57 4.46 -8.25
CA ASN A 214 -19.92 3.61 -9.37
C ASN A 214 -20.68 2.40 -8.84
N GLY A 215 -21.69 1.93 -9.56
CA GLY A 215 -22.57 0.85 -9.12
C GLY A 215 -24.04 1.25 -9.16
N THR A 216 -24.91 0.28 -8.91
CA THR A 216 -26.37 0.44 -8.85
C THR A 216 -26.88 0.07 -7.47
#